data_AF-A0AA42VE20-F1
#
_entry.id   AF-A0AA42VE20-F1
#
_cell.length_a   1.000
_cell.length_b   1.000
_cell.length_c   1.000
_cell.angle_alpha   90.00
_cell.angle_beta   90.00
_cell.angle_gamma   90.00
#
_symmetry.space_group_name_H-M   'P 1'
#
loop_
_entity.id
_entity.type
_entity.pdbx_description
1 polymer ?
#
loop_
_entity_poly.entity_id
_entity_poly.type
_entity_poly.pdbx_seq_one_letter_code
_entity_poly.pdbx_strand_id
1 'polypeptide(L)'
;MKKEVALAVGAVLVVGGLGACWYTGNTFDRILAEQIARAQQESGIEVTWSPETENLFTRDGVLKVVVPPQTLASFDPQLAGSEPIEMQFAFNSRLLPLYIKSHLQLDTAQGTLAPILTSLGMQQWQLGAESASSLWTMSNSSRFWVSDFKVKEGLNEFTFLPLNGDYRGDLDGNGHLTAHWLGMTVHDAQSKTDLALADLKGSADMAEISGLWLSPRSDATLTAFSLTQPGNVKITLEGLTTATELAGDDLQTLSTRYQMKVATLNMESEEDRLALTQGNLDLSLKGLDLEGYQTLQEASSKRVDEAAIQEALDKMLQRGATLELADLSARLNGEPVSLQGEAKLASTTLAQLMGSEEGMQALSGLLHAHLGEKLGQAVPQLAPMLEQFTAMGYLKAQESQLQAELKLDKGAVTVNGLPLHP
;
A
#
# COMPACT_ATOMS: atom_id res chain seq x y z
N MET A 1 13.16 -58.85 25.32
CA MET A 1 13.76 -58.27 24.08
C MET A 1 12.79 -57.43 23.23
N LYS A 2 11.84 -57.96 22.43
CA LYS A 2 10.99 -57.09 21.56
C LYS A 2 10.10 -56.08 22.32
N LYS A 3 9.58 -56.46 23.50
CA LYS A 3 8.75 -55.57 24.34
C LYS A 3 9.57 -54.48 25.06
N GLU A 4 10.79 -54.78 25.49
CA GLU A 4 11.67 -53.82 26.19
C GLU A 4 12.28 -52.80 25.24
N VAL A 5 12.63 -53.21 24.01
CA VAL A 5 13.06 -52.28 22.96
C VAL A 5 11.89 -51.37 22.52
N ALA A 6 10.67 -51.90 22.40
CA ALA A 6 9.49 -51.09 22.11
C ALA A 6 9.16 -50.09 23.25
N LEU A 7 9.32 -50.50 24.51
CA LEU A 7 9.13 -49.64 25.68
C LEU A 7 10.23 -48.56 25.80
N ALA A 8 11.49 -48.90 25.51
CA ALA A 8 12.60 -47.96 25.52
C ALA A 8 12.52 -46.97 24.35
N VAL A 9 12.18 -47.42 23.14
CA VAL A 9 11.91 -46.55 21.99
C VAL A 9 10.69 -45.66 22.25
N GLY A 10 9.63 -46.21 22.85
CA GLY A 10 8.45 -45.44 23.29
C GLY A 10 8.80 -44.39 24.33
N ALA A 11 9.62 -44.72 25.34
CA ALA A 11 10.05 -43.78 26.37
C ALA A 11 10.95 -42.67 25.80
N VAL A 12 11.89 -42.99 24.90
CA VAL A 12 12.75 -42.00 24.24
C VAL A 12 11.95 -41.07 23.33
N LEU A 13 10.95 -41.59 22.60
CA LEU A 13 10.07 -40.77 21.77
C LEU A 13 9.16 -39.86 22.61
N VAL A 14 8.65 -40.34 23.75
CA VAL A 14 7.86 -39.52 24.68
C VAL A 14 8.72 -38.45 25.33
N VAL A 15 9.90 -38.79 25.84
CA VAL A 15 10.82 -37.81 26.45
C VAL A 15 11.32 -36.79 25.41
N GLY A 16 11.66 -37.24 24.20
CA GLY A 16 12.04 -36.36 23.09
C GLY A 16 10.89 -35.44 22.66
N GLY A 17 9.66 -35.95 22.60
CA GLY A 17 8.46 -35.16 22.30
C GLY A 17 8.16 -34.10 23.36
N LEU A 18 8.23 -34.46 24.65
CA LEU A 18 8.03 -33.52 25.76
C LEU A 18 9.14 -32.45 25.81
N GLY A 19 10.39 -32.85 25.59
CA GLY A 19 11.52 -31.91 25.49
C GLY A 19 11.38 -30.95 24.31
N ALA A 20 10.90 -31.44 23.16
CA ALA A 20 10.60 -30.61 22.01
C ALA A 20 9.45 -29.63 22.28
N CYS A 21 8.36 -30.05 22.96
CA CYS A 21 7.29 -29.14 23.38
C CYS A 21 7.79 -28.06 24.33
N TRP A 22 8.67 -28.40 25.28
CA TRP A 22 9.28 -27.43 26.19
C TRP A 22 10.13 -26.39 25.43
N TYR A 23 10.96 -26.85 24.50
CA TYR A 23 11.73 -25.98 23.62
C TYR A 23 10.82 -25.06 22.78
N THR A 24 9.73 -25.62 22.23
CA THR A 24 8.74 -24.85 21.48
C THR A 24 8.07 -23.79 22.34
N GLY A 25 7.69 -24.11 23.58
CA GLY A 25 7.13 -23.15 24.53
C GLY A 25 8.08 -22.00 24.84
N ASN A 26 9.34 -22.29 25.19
CA ASN A 26 10.33 -21.24 25.43
C ASN A 26 10.59 -20.37 24.20
N THR A 27 10.60 -20.98 23.01
CA THR A 27 10.78 -20.25 21.76
C THR A 27 9.58 -19.35 21.46
N PHE A 28 8.36 -19.82 21.73
CA PHE A 28 7.15 -19.02 21.66
C PHE A 28 7.23 -17.81 22.60
N ASP A 29 7.56 -18.04 23.88
CA ASP A 29 7.64 -16.98 24.90
C ASP A 29 8.66 -15.90 24.50
N ARG A 30 9.81 -16.32 23.95
CA ARG A 30 10.83 -15.42 23.41
C ARG A 30 10.34 -14.63 22.20
N ILE A 31 9.76 -15.30 21.20
CA ILE A 31 9.24 -14.63 19.99
C ILE A 31 8.15 -13.62 20.36
N LEU A 32 7.22 -13.98 21.24
CA LEU A 32 6.16 -13.08 21.69
C LEU A 32 6.73 -11.81 22.34
N ALA A 33 7.72 -11.96 23.24
CA ALA A 33 8.37 -10.82 23.87
C ALA A 33 9.13 -9.94 22.87
N GLU A 34 9.86 -10.55 21.92
CA GLU A 34 10.58 -9.84 20.86
C GLU A 34 9.61 -9.04 19.96
N GLN A 35 8.48 -9.63 19.58
CA GLN A 35 7.47 -8.97 18.74
C GLN A 35 6.75 -7.84 19.47
N ILE A 36 6.45 -8.00 20.76
CA ILE A 36 5.88 -6.93 21.60
C ILE A 36 6.85 -5.76 21.69
N ALA A 37 8.13 -6.02 21.98
CA ALA A 37 9.15 -4.98 22.07
C ALA A 37 9.33 -4.25 20.74
N ARG A 38 9.36 -5.00 19.62
CA ARG A 38 9.45 -4.42 18.27
C ARG A 38 8.24 -3.52 17.97
N ALA A 39 7.02 -4.01 18.19
CA ALA A 39 5.81 -3.24 17.96
C ALA A 39 5.79 -1.93 18.75
N GLN A 40 6.18 -1.96 20.03
CA GLN A 40 6.25 -0.77 20.87
C GLN A 40 7.29 0.24 20.39
N GLN A 41 8.46 -0.24 19.95
CA GLN A 41 9.56 0.63 19.50
C GLN A 41 9.27 1.28 18.14
N GLU A 42 8.64 0.55 17.22
CA GLU A 42 8.46 0.98 15.83
C GLU A 42 7.17 1.76 15.59
N SER A 43 6.08 1.44 16.29
CA SER A 43 4.74 2.00 15.99
C SER A 43 4.20 2.97 17.05
N GLY A 44 4.87 3.08 18.20
CA GLY A 44 4.40 3.92 19.31
C GLY A 44 3.10 3.45 19.96
N ILE A 45 2.65 2.22 19.70
CA ILE A 45 1.54 1.58 20.42
C ILE A 45 2.07 0.87 21.66
N GLU A 46 1.26 0.74 22.71
CA GLU A 46 1.62 -0.04 23.88
C GLU A 46 0.93 -1.41 23.80
N VAL A 47 1.74 -2.47 23.73
CA VAL A 47 1.23 -3.86 23.75
C VAL A 47 1.59 -4.52 25.08
N THR A 48 0.62 -5.13 25.75
CA THR A 48 0.84 -5.85 27.01
C THR A 48 0.25 -7.27 26.92
N TRP A 49 1.02 -8.24 27.40
CA TRP A 49 0.63 -9.64 27.46
C TRP A 49 0.19 -10.01 28.88
N SER A 50 -1.03 -10.54 29.01
CA SER A 50 -1.57 -11.04 30.28
C SER A 50 -1.84 -12.55 30.15
N PRO A 51 -0.95 -13.41 30.66
CA PRO A 51 -1.13 -14.86 30.54
C PRO A 51 -2.30 -15.35 31.39
N GLU A 52 -3.08 -16.28 30.85
CA GLU A 52 -4.18 -16.96 31.54
C GLU A 52 -3.87 -18.43 31.80
N THR A 53 -3.37 -19.14 30.78
CA THR A 53 -2.99 -20.56 30.89
C THR A 53 -1.61 -20.80 30.29
N GLU A 54 -0.70 -21.33 31.10
CA GLU A 54 0.64 -21.70 30.69
C GLU A 54 0.95 -23.14 31.10
N ASN A 55 1.07 -24.04 30.13
CA ASN A 55 1.50 -25.42 30.37
C ASN A 55 2.32 -25.95 29.18
N LEU A 56 2.75 -27.21 29.22
CA LEU A 56 3.62 -27.75 28.17
C LEU A 56 3.02 -27.70 26.75
N PHE A 57 1.70 -27.67 26.63
CA PHE A 57 0.96 -27.76 25.37
C PHE A 57 0.16 -26.52 25.02
N THR A 58 0.02 -25.56 25.94
CA THR A 58 -0.74 -24.33 25.68
C THR A 58 -0.08 -23.07 26.24
N ARG A 59 -0.35 -21.97 25.55
CA ARG A 59 -0.04 -20.58 25.92
C ARG A 59 -1.26 -19.74 25.56
N ASP A 60 -2.12 -19.51 26.54
CA ASP A 60 -3.33 -18.73 26.37
C ASP A 60 -3.25 -17.47 27.22
N GLY A 61 -3.84 -16.38 26.73
CA GLY A 61 -3.86 -15.11 27.42
C GLY A 61 -4.50 -14.01 26.61
N VAL A 62 -4.39 -12.79 27.13
CA VAL A 62 -4.95 -11.59 26.54
C VAL A 62 -3.83 -10.65 26.09
N LEU A 63 -3.88 -10.24 24.83
CA LEU A 63 -3.07 -9.14 24.31
C LEU A 63 -3.89 -7.85 24.42
N LYS A 64 -3.49 -6.95 25.31
CA LYS A 64 -4.04 -5.60 25.38
C LYS A 64 -3.17 -4.66 24.54
N VAL A 65 -3.79 -4.01 23.57
CA VAL A 65 -3.18 -3.02 22.67
C VAL A 65 -3.77 -1.66 23.00
N VAL A 66 -2.91 -0.68 23.30
CA VAL A 66 -3.31 0.71 23.56
C VAL A 66 -2.67 1.59 22.50
N VAL A 67 -3.50 2.32 21.76
CA VAL A 67 -3.05 3.35 20.83
C VAL A 67 -3.13 4.69 21.58
N PRO A 68 -1.99 5.26 22.00
CA PRO A 68 -2.01 6.46 22.80
C PRO A 68 -2.34 7.69 21.95
N PRO A 69 -2.79 8.81 22.56
CA PRO A 69 -3.24 9.99 21.82
C PRO A 69 -2.15 10.62 20.94
N GLN A 70 -0.88 10.49 21.33
CA GLN A 70 0.25 10.98 20.54
C GLN A 70 0.36 10.23 19.20
N THR A 71 0.12 8.92 19.23
CA THR A 71 0.11 8.06 18.05
C THR A 71 -1.12 8.36 17.19
N LEU A 72 -2.30 8.55 17.78
CA LEU A 72 -3.50 8.99 17.06
C LEU A 72 -3.29 10.35 16.37
N ALA A 73 -2.66 11.31 17.06
CA ALA A 73 -2.35 12.63 16.53
C ALA A 73 -1.38 12.61 15.34
N SER A 74 -0.52 11.58 15.24
CA SER A 74 0.35 11.41 14.06
C SER A 74 -0.41 10.95 12.81
N PHE A 75 -1.55 10.28 12.97
CA PHE A 75 -2.42 9.91 11.85
C PHE A 75 -3.35 11.05 11.45
N ASP A 76 -3.94 11.74 12.43
CA ASP A 76 -4.78 12.91 12.21
C ASP A 76 -4.56 13.92 13.34
N PRO A 77 -4.03 15.13 13.04
CA PRO A 77 -3.85 16.19 14.03
C PRO A 77 -5.13 16.57 14.78
N GLN A 78 -6.31 16.32 14.21
CA GLN A 78 -7.61 16.56 14.88
C GLN A 78 -7.87 15.60 16.05
N LEU A 79 -7.16 14.47 16.10
CA LEU A 79 -7.20 13.50 17.21
C LEU A 79 -6.23 13.88 18.34
N ALA A 80 -5.51 15.00 18.24
CA ALA A 80 -4.66 15.49 19.31
C ALA A 80 -5.49 15.78 20.57
N GLY A 81 -5.19 15.04 21.65
CA GLY A 81 -5.92 15.15 22.93
C GLY A 81 -7.15 14.25 23.04
N SER A 82 -7.38 13.34 22.08
CA SER A 82 -8.36 12.26 22.20
C SER A 82 -8.03 11.31 23.37
N GLU A 83 -9.02 10.55 23.83
CA GLU A 83 -8.77 9.44 24.74
C GLU A 83 -8.05 8.30 24.02
N PRO A 84 -7.19 7.52 24.71
CA PRO A 84 -6.52 6.38 24.10
C PRO A 84 -7.53 5.34 23.62
N ILE A 85 -7.22 4.70 22.49
CA ILE A 85 -7.99 3.56 22.01
C ILE A 85 -7.40 2.29 22.64
N GLU A 86 -8.19 1.61 23.46
CA GLU A 86 -7.81 0.33 24.05
C GLU A 86 -8.58 -0.81 23.38
N MET A 87 -7.84 -1.82 22.93
CA MET A 87 -8.36 -3.06 22.36
C MET A 87 -7.80 -4.25 23.13
N GLN A 88 -8.61 -5.28 23.33
CA GLN A 88 -8.17 -6.54 23.91
C GLN A 88 -8.41 -7.66 22.93
N PHE A 89 -7.40 -8.52 22.78
CA PHE A 89 -7.50 -9.68 21.92
C PHE A 89 -7.29 -10.94 22.74
N ALA A 90 -8.24 -11.88 22.65
CA ALA A 90 -8.08 -13.22 23.15
C ALA A 90 -7.09 -13.96 22.25
N PHE A 91 -6.02 -14.48 22.85
CA PHE A 91 -4.95 -15.18 22.16
C PHE A 91 -4.84 -16.60 22.72
N ASN A 92 -5.07 -17.60 21.86
CA ASN A 92 -4.98 -19.01 22.22
C ASN A 92 -3.90 -19.69 21.42
N SER A 93 -3.00 -20.43 22.06
CA SER A 93 -1.96 -21.17 21.36
C SER A 93 -1.82 -22.62 21.80
N ARG A 94 -1.65 -23.48 20.81
CA ARG A 94 -1.31 -24.90 20.98
C ARG A 94 0.13 -25.14 20.59
N LEU A 95 0.89 -25.72 21.52
CA LEU A 95 2.28 -26.09 21.36
C LEU A 95 2.39 -27.58 21.08
N LEU A 96 2.93 -27.90 19.92
CA LEU A 96 3.32 -29.25 19.50
C LEU A 96 4.85 -29.29 19.34
N PRO A 97 5.47 -30.48 19.30
CA PRO A 97 6.90 -30.58 19.04
C PRO A 97 7.31 -29.80 17.78
N LEU A 98 8.09 -28.72 17.98
CA LEU A 98 8.59 -27.82 16.93
C LEU A 98 7.50 -27.11 16.11
N TYR A 99 6.27 -27.02 16.62
CA TYR A 99 5.16 -26.44 15.87
C TYR A 99 4.17 -25.71 16.77
N ILE A 100 3.73 -24.54 16.33
CA ILE A 100 2.86 -23.64 17.09
C ILE A 100 1.63 -23.35 16.24
N LYS A 101 0.44 -23.51 16.81
CA LYS A 101 -0.80 -22.95 16.24
C LYS A 101 -1.32 -21.87 17.16
N SER A 102 -1.57 -20.69 16.63
CA SER A 102 -2.12 -19.57 17.38
C SER A 102 -3.43 -19.10 16.75
N HIS A 103 -4.34 -18.64 17.60
CA HIS A 103 -5.59 -17.99 17.22
C HIS A 103 -5.70 -16.71 18.01
N LEU A 104 -6.02 -15.62 17.32
CA LEU A 104 -6.16 -14.29 17.85
C LEU A 104 -7.52 -13.74 17.45
N GLN A 105 -8.28 -13.22 18.41
CA GLN A 105 -9.59 -12.62 18.13
C GLN A 105 -9.81 -11.41 19.01
N LEU A 106 -10.29 -10.31 18.41
CA LEU A 106 -10.70 -9.12 19.14
C LEU A 106 -11.89 -9.44 20.05
N ASP A 107 -11.80 -9.06 21.32
CA ASP A 107 -12.92 -9.06 22.24
C ASP A 107 -13.69 -7.74 22.12
N THR A 108 -14.82 -7.78 21.41
CA THR A 108 -15.69 -6.61 21.20
C THR A 108 -16.42 -6.13 22.45
N ALA A 109 -16.37 -6.91 23.55
CA ALA A 109 -16.98 -6.56 24.83
C ALA A 109 -16.01 -5.83 25.79
N GLN A 110 -14.72 -5.71 25.43
CA GLN A 110 -13.68 -5.10 26.25
C GLN A 110 -13.04 -3.89 25.57
N GLY A 111 -12.37 -3.04 26.37
CA GLY A 111 -11.66 -1.84 25.88
C GLY A 111 -12.57 -0.63 25.65
N THR A 112 -11.99 0.45 25.12
CA THR A 112 -12.71 1.75 25.00
C THR A 112 -13.71 1.78 23.85
N LEU A 113 -13.59 0.85 22.88
CA LEU A 113 -14.53 0.73 21.77
C LEU A 113 -15.78 -0.09 22.10
N ALA A 114 -15.79 -0.87 23.19
CA ALA A 114 -16.90 -1.76 23.53
C ALA A 114 -18.28 -1.06 23.65
N PRO A 115 -18.41 0.13 24.27
CA PRO A 115 -19.70 0.84 24.31
C PRO A 115 -20.20 1.25 22.93
N ILE A 116 -19.28 1.67 22.05
CA ILE A 116 -19.59 2.07 20.67
C ILE A 116 -19.99 0.85 19.84
N LEU A 117 -19.22 -0.24 19.90
CA LEU A 117 -19.57 -1.48 19.22
C LEU A 117 -20.93 -2.01 19.69
N THR A 118 -21.23 -1.88 20.98
CA THR A 118 -22.53 -2.27 21.54
C THR A 118 -23.67 -1.41 21.02
N SER A 119 -23.51 -0.08 20.99
CA SER A 119 -24.54 0.84 20.48
C SER A 119 -24.81 0.66 18.99
N LEU A 120 -23.78 0.25 18.23
CA LEU A 120 -23.86 -0.06 16.81
C LEU A 120 -24.35 -1.48 16.50
N GLY A 121 -24.62 -2.31 17.52
CA GLY A 121 -25.06 -3.70 17.31
C GLY A 121 -23.97 -4.62 16.75
N MET A 122 -22.70 -4.28 16.96
CA MET A 122 -21.52 -4.96 16.42
C MET A 122 -20.95 -6.02 17.40
N GLN A 123 -21.75 -6.57 18.31
CA GLN A 123 -21.25 -7.54 19.31
C GLN A 123 -20.85 -8.90 18.70
N GLN A 124 -21.27 -9.19 17.46
CA GLN A 124 -20.90 -10.40 16.73
C GLN A 124 -19.84 -10.13 15.65
N TRP A 125 -19.39 -8.89 15.52
CA TRP A 125 -18.34 -8.53 14.58
C TRP A 125 -17.02 -9.20 14.99
N GLN A 126 -16.28 -9.70 14.01
CA GLN A 126 -15.04 -10.44 14.24
C GLN A 126 -13.90 -9.79 13.49
N LEU A 127 -12.86 -9.45 14.24
CA LEU A 127 -11.52 -9.19 13.75
C LEU A 127 -10.63 -10.27 14.35
N GLY A 128 -9.91 -11.01 13.51
CA GLY A 128 -9.07 -12.09 14.01
C GLY A 128 -7.99 -12.53 13.05
N ALA A 129 -7.10 -13.36 13.58
CA ALA A 129 -6.04 -14.02 12.84
C ALA A 129 -5.81 -15.44 13.39
N GLU A 130 -5.36 -16.33 12.52
CA GLU A 130 -4.83 -17.64 12.90
C GLU A 130 -3.46 -17.82 12.29
N SER A 131 -2.57 -18.51 12.98
CA SER A 131 -1.22 -18.75 12.48
C SER A 131 -0.74 -20.16 12.80
N ALA A 132 0.16 -20.63 11.96
CA ALA A 132 0.81 -21.92 12.02
C ALA A 132 2.30 -21.73 11.77
N SER A 133 3.10 -21.88 12.81
CA SER A 133 4.55 -21.72 12.76
C SER A 133 5.26 -23.05 12.96
N SER A 134 6.27 -23.31 12.13
CA SER A 134 7.15 -24.48 12.21
C SER A 134 8.56 -24.03 12.56
N LEU A 135 9.05 -24.45 13.72
CA LEU A 135 10.43 -24.19 14.17
C LEU A 135 11.44 -25.11 13.46
N TRP A 136 10.97 -26.15 12.77
CA TRP A 136 11.82 -27.05 11.98
C TRP A 136 12.20 -26.43 10.63
N THR A 137 11.22 -25.83 9.96
CA THR A 137 11.38 -25.20 8.64
C THR A 137 11.56 -23.69 8.72
N MET A 138 11.52 -23.12 9.94
CA MET A 138 11.50 -21.68 10.18
C MET A 138 10.44 -20.95 9.35
N SER A 139 9.24 -21.54 9.23
CA SER A 139 8.17 -21.02 8.37
C SER A 139 6.92 -20.65 9.15
N ASN A 140 6.20 -19.63 8.69
CA ASN A 140 4.89 -19.22 9.17
C ASN A 140 3.86 -19.21 8.05
N SER A 141 2.66 -19.68 8.35
CA SER A 141 1.47 -19.43 7.54
C SER A 141 0.43 -18.81 8.43
N SER A 142 -0.12 -17.68 8.02
CA SER A 142 -1.14 -16.96 8.77
C SER A 142 -2.34 -16.62 7.89
N ARG A 143 -3.49 -16.48 8.53
CA ARG A 143 -4.74 -16.00 7.94
C ARG A 143 -5.30 -14.92 8.83
N PHE A 144 -5.89 -13.91 8.24
CA PHE A 144 -6.58 -12.86 8.97
C PHE A 144 -7.91 -12.54 8.31
N TRP A 145 -8.85 -12.04 9.10
CA TRP A 145 -10.17 -11.67 8.61
C TRP A 145 -10.78 -10.54 9.42
N VAL A 146 -11.68 -9.82 8.74
CA VAL A 146 -12.62 -8.88 9.28
C VAL A 146 -13.99 -9.28 8.75
N SER A 147 -14.95 -9.55 9.64
CA SER A 147 -16.31 -9.87 9.21
C SER A 147 -17.02 -8.62 8.68
N ASP A 148 -18.13 -8.83 7.97
CA ASP A 148 -19.01 -7.74 7.60
C ASP A 148 -19.60 -7.06 8.84
N PHE A 149 -19.97 -5.80 8.66
CA PHE A 149 -20.84 -5.10 9.59
C PHE A 149 -21.61 -4.02 8.85
N LYS A 150 -22.75 -3.63 9.44
CA LYS A 150 -23.62 -2.61 8.90
C LYS A 150 -24.04 -1.66 10.01
N VAL A 151 -23.79 -0.38 9.81
CA VAL A 151 -24.21 0.69 10.69
C VAL A 151 -25.32 1.45 10.00
N LYS A 152 -26.42 1.69 10.73
CA LYS A 152 -27.56 2.47 10.25
C LYS A 152 -27.91 3.55 11.24
N GLU A 153 -27.93 4.79 10.79
CA GLU A 153 -28.34 5.96 11.58
C GLU A 153 -29.41 6.73 10.81
N GLY A 154 -30.68 6.54 11.18
CA GLY A 154 -31.82 7.11 10.46
C GLY A 154 -31.91 6.58 9.03
N LEU A 155 -31.70 7.45 8.05
CA LEU A 155 -31.66 7.13 6.62
C LEU A 155 -30.24 6.86 6.11
N ASN A 156 -29.20 7.14 6.91
CA ASN A 156 -27.82 6.91 6.51
C ASN A 156 -27.44 5.45 6.78
N GLU A 157 -26.67 4.87 5.86
CA GLU A 157 -26.26 3.47 5.93
C GLU A 157 -24.80 3.32 5.51
N PHE A 158 -24.03 2.63 6.34
CA PHE A 158 -22.67 2.19 6.03
C PHE A 158 -22.64 0.67 6.09
N THR A 159 -22.15 0.02 5.03
CA THR A 159 -21.92 -1.43 5.01
C THR A 159 -20.46 -1.69 4.68
N PHE A 160 -19.80 -2.45 5.53
CA PHE A 160 -18.49 -3.03 5.28
C PHE A 160 -18.68 -4.51 4.96
N LEU A 161 -18.16 -4.96 3.83
CA LEU A 161 -18.17 -6.36 3.45
C LEU A 161 -16.88 -7.05 3.92
N PRO A 162 -16.86 -8.39 4.04
CA PRO A 162 -15.75 -9.09 4.65
C PRO A 162 -14.42 -8.81 3.97
N LEU A 163 -13.37 -8.76 4.78
CA LEU A 163 -11.98 -8.71 4.37
C LEU A 163 -11.30 -9.98 4.86
N ASN A 164 -10.51 -10.62 4.02
CA ASN A 164 -9.65 -11.72 4.43
C ASN A 164 -8.28 -11.60 3.79
N GLY A 165 -7.33 -12.35 4.32
CA GLY A 165 -6.02 -12.49 3.69
C GLY A 165 -5.22 -13.62 4.29
N ASP A 166 -4.13 -13.91 3.60
CA ASP A 166 -3.21 -15.00 3.90
C ASP A 166 -1.78 -14.45 3.84
N TYR A 167 -0.93 -14.92 4.74
CA TYR A 167 0.50 -14.71 4.70
C TYR A 167 1.21 -16.06 4.70
N ARG A 168 2.26 -16.21 3.90
CA ARG A 168 3.14 -17.37 3.89
C ARG A 168 4.59 -16.92 3.77
N GLY A 169 5.41 -17.26 4.76
CA GLY A 169 6.79 -16.81 4.80
C GLY A 169 7.63 -17.53 5.84
N ASP A 170 8.77 -16.94 6.15
CA ASP A 170 9.63 -17.36 7.26
C ASP A 170 9.18 -16.73 8.60
N LEU A 171 9.90 -17.04 9.68
CA LEU A 171 9.63 -16.47 11.01
C LEU A 171 10.24 -15.07 11.19
N ASP A 172 11.09 -14.62 10.26
CA ASP A 172 11.71 -13.30 10.28
C ASP A 172 10.80 -12.26 9.60
N GLY A 173 9.82 -12.71 8.80
CA GLY A 173 8.77 -11.91 8.18
C GLY A 173 8.83 -11.89 6.65
N ASN A 174 9.84 -12.50 6.03
CA ASN A 174 9.95 -12.54 4.57
C ASN A 174 8.92 -13.52 4.01
N GLY A 175 8.12 -13.09 3.06
CA GLY A 175 7.05 -13.95 2.54
C GLY A 175 6.12 -13.28 1.56
N HIS A 176 5.01 -13.95 1.28
CA HIS A 176 3.99 -13.49 0.38
C HIS A 176 2.69 -13.23 1.16
N LEU A 177 2.16 -12.01 1.03
CA LEU A 177 0.90 -11.56 1.60
C LEU A 177 -0.14 -11.45 0.47
N THR A 178 -1.34 -11.96 0.71
CA THR A 178 -2.52 -11.70 -0.13
C THR A 178 -3.63 -11.14 0.72
N ALA A 179 -4.37 -10.16 0.20
CA ALA A 179 -5.56 -9.60 0.85
C ALA A 179 -6.70 -9.50 -0.16
N HIS A 180 -7.92 -9.79 0.29
CA HIS A 180 -9.15 -9.67 -0.48
C HIS A 180 -10.23 -9.02 0.38
N TRP A 181 -10.62 -7.81 0.00
CA TRP A 181 -11.74 -7.09 0.58
C TRP A 181 -12.91 -7.07 -0.41
N LEU A 182 -14.06 -7.58 0.03
CA LEU A 182 -15.27 -7.60 -0.81
C LEU A 182 -15.83 -6.19 -1.06
N GLY A 183 -15.49 -5.22 -0.21
CA GLY A 183 -15.74 -3.80 -0.44
C GLY A 183 -16.61 -3.13 0.62
N MET A 184 -17.16 -1.97 0.28
CA MET A 184 -18.04 -1.19 1.16
C MET A 184 -19.06 -0.39 0.38
N THR A 185 -20.13 0.00 1.06
CA THR A 185 -21.09 0.98 0.56
C THR A 185 -21.38 2.03 1.62
N VAL A 186 -21.49 3.28 1.18
CA VAL A 186 -21.94 4.41 2.00
C VAL A 186 -23.14 5.03 1.32
N HIS A 187 -24.23 5.17 2.05
CA HIS A 187 -25.41 5.92 1.65
C HIS A 187 -25.63 7.02 2.68
N ASP A 188 -25.48 8.27 2.26
CA ASP A 188 -25.81 9.44 3.07
C ASP A 188 -26.98 10.19 2.43
N ALA A 189 -28.14 10.07 3.06
CA ALA A 189 -29.38 10.67 2.58
C ALA A 189 -29.37 12.20 2.71
N GLN A 190 -28.62 12.77 3.66
CA GLN A 190 -28.55 14.22 3.86
C GLN A 190 -27.73 14.87 2.76
N SER A 191 -26.55 14.31 2.49
CA SER A 191 -25.68 14.80 1.41
C SER A 191 -26.04 14.22 0.04
N LYS A 192 -27.04 13.33 -0.07
CA LYS A 192 -27.37 12.59 -1.31
C LYS A 192 -26.14 11.95 -1.94
N THR A 193 -25.25 11.44 -1.09
CA THR A 193 -24.00 10.81 -1.51
C THR A 193 -24.14 9.30 -1.44
N ASP A 194 -23.85 8.64 -2.56
CA ASP A 194 -23.75 7.18 -2.63
C ASP A 194 -22.33 6.82 -3.04
N LEU A 195 -21.63 6.04 -2.21
CA LEU A 195 -20.33 5.47 -2.51
C LEU A 195 -20.43 3.96 -2.49
N ALA A 196 -19.84 3.31 -3.49
CA ALA A 196 -19.61 1.87 -3.47
C ALA A 196 -18.20 1.56 -3.95
N LEU A 197 -17.53 0.68 -3.22
CA LEU A 197 -16.27 0.06 -3.60
C LEU A 197 -16.53 -1.44 -3.59
N ALA A 198 -16.15 -2.13 -4.66
CA ALA A 198 -16.40 -3.56 -4.80
C ALA A 198 -15.15 -4.31 -5.22
N ASP A 199 -14.87 -5.38 -4.48
CA ASP A 199 -13.88 -6.40 -4.80
C ASP A 199 -12.48 -5.81 -5.07
N LEU A 200 -11.80 -5.48 -3.98
CA LEU A 200 -10.38 -5.09 -3.95
C LEU A 200 -9.55 -6.31 -3.54
N LYS A 201 -8.66 -6.74 -4.42
CA LYS A 201 -7.67 -7.79 -4.15
C LYS A 201 -6.27 -7.21 -4.26
N GLY A 202 -5.32 -7.74 -3.52
CA GLY A 202 -3.92 -7.42 -3.72
C GLY A 202 -3.00 -8.49 -3.19
N SER A 203 -1.77 -8.47 -3.69
CA SER A 203 -0.69 -9.31 -3.22
C SER A 203 0.60 -8.49 -3.08
N ALA A 204 1.45 -8.90 -2.16
CA ALA A 204 2.75 -8.28 -1.93
C ALA A 204 3.74 -9.33 -1.45
N ASP A 205 4.90 -9.39 -2.09
CA ASP A 205 6.08 -10.01 -1.51
C ASP A 205 6.66 -9.03 -0.50
N MET A 206 7.01 -9.53 0.69
CA MET A 206 7.63 -8.79 1.78
C MET A 206 9.04 -9.34 1.97
N ALA A 207 10.04 -8.47 1.97
CA ALA A 207 11.41 -8.86 2.19
C ALA A 207 12.18 -7.79 2.97
N GLU A 208 13.00 -8.23 3.92
CA GLU A 208 14.02 -7.40 4.54
C GLU A 208 15.26 -7.35 3.65
N ILE A 209 15.52 -6.20 3.02
CA ILE A 209 16.67 -5.97 2.16
C ILE A 209 17.54 -4.91 2.82
N SER A 210 18.75 -5.31 3.23
CA SER A 210 19.73 -4.41 3.87
C SER A 210 19.17 -3.66 5.10
N GLY A 211 18.35 -4.34 5.92
CA GLY A 211 17.76 -3.76 7.13
C GLY A 211 16.43 -3.03 6.92
N LEU A 212 15.88 -3.01 5.70
CA LEU A 212 14.62 -2.36 5.38
C LEU A 212 13.56 -3.35 4.92
N TRP A 213 12.35 -3.20 5.45
CA TRP A 213 11.18 -3.90 4.92
C TRP A 213 10.71 -3.24 3.63
N LEU A 214 10.91 -3.95 2.52
CA LEU A 214 10.47 -3.55 1.21
C LEU A 214 9.41 -4.53 0.69
N SER A 215 8.66 -4.08 -0.31
CA SER A 215 7.80 -4.96 -1.09
C SER A 215 8.32 -5.10 -2.52
N PRO A 216 9.24 -6.06 -2.80
CA PRO A 216 9.90 -6.17 -4.10
C PRO A 216 8.91 -6.35 -5.26
N ARG A 217 7.76 -6.94 -4.97
CA ARG A 217 6.68 -7.09 -5.93
C ARG A 217 5.36 -6.90 -5.22
N SER A 218 4.48 -6.10 -5.81
CA SER A 218 3.09 -6.00 -5.38
C SER A 218 2.15 -5.87 -6.56
N ASP A 219 0.93 -6.33 -6.40
CA ASP A 219 -0.17 -6.11 -7.33
C ASP A 219 -1.46 -5.81 -6.57
N ALA A 220 -2.34 -5.03 -7.19
CA ALA A 220 -3.68 -4.82 -6.69
C ALA A 220 -4.67 -4.75 -7.84
N THR A 221 -5.89 -5.21 -7.60
CA THR A 221 -7.00 -5.14 -8.54
C THR A 221 -8.24 -4.62 -7.81
N LEU A 222 -8.84 -3.57 -8.35
CA LEU A 222 -10.13 -3.06 -7.92
C LEU A 222 -11.13 -3.29 -9.04
N THR A 223 -12.18 -4.05 -8.75
CA THR A 223 -13.16 -4.44 -9.76
C THR A 223 -14.06 -3.27 -10.14
N ALA A 224 -14.64 -2.59 -9.14
CA ALA A 224 -15.51 -1.45 -9.38
C ALA A 224 -15.46 -0.44 -8.24
N PHE A 225 -15.58 0.84 -8.61
CA PHE A 225 -15.85 1.95 -7.71
C PHE A 225 -16.93 2.83 -8.33
N SER A 226 -17.86 3.31 -7.51
CA SER A 226 -18.85 4.30 -7.91
C SER A 226 -19.06 5.33 -6.83
N LEU A 227 -19.16 6.59 -7.24
CA LEU A 227 -19.50 7.71 -6.39
C LEU A 227 -20.59 8.54 -7.07
N THR A 228 -21.68 8.78 -6.37
CA THR A 228 -22.72 9.72 -6.76
C THR A 228 -22.75 10.84 -5.74
N GLN A 229 -22.75 12.08 -6.21
CA GLN A 229 -22.78 13.30 -5.40
C GLN A 229 -23.97 14.18 -5.82
N PRO A 230 -24.33 15.20 -5.01
CA PRO A 230 -25.27 16.25 -5.41
C PRO A 230 -24.93 16.87 -6.77
N GLY A 231 -25.96 17.30 -7.50
CA GLY A 231 -25.79 17.87 -8.84
C GLY A 231 -25.60 16.84 -9.94
N ASN A 232 -26.07 15.60 -9.72
CA ASN A 232 -25.98 14.49 -10.68
C ASN A 232 -24.54 14.15 -11.11
N VAL A 233 -23.56 14.48 -10.28
CA VAL A 233 -22.16 14.09 -10.51
C VAL A 233 -22.03 12.61 -10.20
N LYS A 234 -21.66 11.82 -11.21
CA LYS A 234 -21.45 10.38 -11.11
C LYS A 234 -20.06 10.02 -11.62
N ILE A 235 -19.29 9.38 -10.77
CA ILE A 235 -17.98 8.82 -11.09
C ILE A 235 -18.10 7.31 -11.02
N THR A 236 -17.66 6.61 -12.05
CA THR A 236 -17.57 5.13 -12.07
C THR A 236 -16.22 4.72 -12.60
N LEU A 237 -15.58 3.78 -11.95
CA LEU A 237 -14.30 3.19 -12.32
C LEU A 237 -14.46 1.68 -12.34
N GLU A 238 -14.03 1.02 -13.41
CA GLU A 238 -14.06 -0.44 -13.53
C GLU A 238 -12.70 -0.98 -13.97
N GLY A 239 -12.33 -2.13 -13.41
CA GLY A 239 -11.15 -2.88 -13.81
C GLY A 239 -9.86 -2.08 -13.66
N LEU A 240 -9.64 -1.49 -12.48
CA LEU A 240 -8.34 -0.91 -12.11
C LEU A 240 -7.41 -2.04 -11.68
N THR A 241 -6.21 -2.09 -12.27
CA THR A 241 -5.13 -2.98 -11.84
C THR A 241 -3.86 -2.19 -11.69
N THR A 242 -3.09 -2.47 -10.65
CA THR A 242 -1.75 -1.91 -10.44
C THR A 242 -0.75 -3.03 -10.21
N ALA A 243 0.49 -2.79 -10.60
CA ALA A 243 1.61 -3.66 -10.29
C ALA A 243 2.86 -2.80 -10.03
N THR A 244 3.61 -3.15 -8.99
CA THR A 244 4.89 -2.52 -8.69
C THR A 244 5.96 -3.60 -8.61
N GLU A 245 7.09 -3.36 -9.25
CA GLU A 245 8.27 -4.22 -9.18
C GLU A 245 9.47 -3.36 -8.82
N LEU A 246 10.18 -3.73 -7.75
CA LEU A 246 11.49 -3.18 -7.45
C LEU A 246 12.57 -4.14 -7.99
N ALA A 247 13.51 -3.56 -8.72
CA ALA A 247 14.72 -4.21 -9.18
C ALA A 247 15.92 -3.45 -8.62
N GLY A 248 16.86 -4.15 -7.99
CA GLY A 248 18.20 -3.60 -7.78
C GLY A 248 18.97 -3.77 -9.08
N ASP A 249 19.21 -2.69 -9.81
CA ASP A 249 20.00 -2.77 -11.05
C ASP A 249 21.46 -3.18 -10.75
N ASP A 250 21.93 -2.93 -9.52
CA ASP A 250 23.16 -3.46 -8.89
C ASP A 250 23.09 -3.39 -7.34
N LEU A 251 24.21 -3.65 -6.64
CA LEU A 251 24.28 -3.61 -5.15
C LEU A 251 24.04 -2.21 -4.54
N GLN A 252 23.98 -1.14 -5.34
CA GLN A 252 23.96 0.24 -4.85
C GLN A 252 22.81 1.08 -5.41
N THR A 253 22.07 0.57 -6.40
CA THR A 253 20.99 1.29 -7.07
C THR A 253 19.66 0.58 -6.93
N LEU A 254 18.60 1.38 -6.78
CA LEU A 254 17.22 0.94 -6.74
C LEU A 254 16.48 1.45 -7.98
N SER A 255 15.81 0.53 -8.65
CA SER A 255 14.91 0.81 -9.76
C SER A 255 13.52 0.31 -9.41
N THR A 256 12.50 1.08 -9.75
CA THR A 256 11.11 0.74 -9.52
C THR A 256 10.33 0.89 -10.81
N ARG A 257 9.48 -0.09 -11.12
CA ARG A 257 8.53 -0.04 -12.21
C ARG A 257 7.12 -0.07 -11.63
N TYR A 258 6.32 0.91 -11.99
CA TYR A 258 4.91 1.01 -11.64
C TYR A 258 4.06 0.90 -12.91
N GLN A 259 3.15 -0.06 -12.91
CA GLN A 259 2.19 -0.26 -13.98
C GLN A 259 0.78 -0.08 -13.43
N MET A 260 -0.07 0.61 -14.18
CA MET A 260 -1.48 0.78 -13.87
C MET A 260 -2.31 0.63 -15.14
N LYS A 261 -3.42 -0.09 -15.06
CA LYS A 261 -4.42 -0.19 -16.12
C LYS A 261 -5.79 0.12 -15.56
N VAL A 262 -6.61 0.79 -16.37
CA VAL A 262 -8.00 1.12 -16.07
C VAL A 262 -8.83 0.70 -17.26
N ALA A 263 -9.79 -0.21 -17.07
CA ALA A 263 -10.67 -0.61 -18.16
C ALA A 263 -11.59 0.55 -18.57
N THR A 264 -12.30 1.12 -17.60
CA THR A 264 -13.19 2.27 -17.79
C THR A 264 -13.13 3.23 -16.59
N LEU A 265 -13.18 4.53 -16.87
CA LEU A 265 -13.44 5.58 -15.89
C LEU A 265 -14.42 6.56 -16.54
N ASN A 266 -15.65 6.62 -16.05
CA ASN A 266 -16.63 7.59 -16.51
C ASN A 266 -16.87 8.64 -15.43
N MET A 267 -16.86 9.89 -15.86
CA MET A 267 -17.25 11.06 -15.10
C MET A 267 -18.41 11.71 -15.84
N GLU A 268 -19.56 11.78 -15.19
CA GLU A 268 -20.80 12.32 -15.74
C GLU A 268 -21.27 13.44 -14.80
N SER A 269 -21.66 14.57 -15.37
CA SER A 269 -22.37 15.67 -14.70
C SER A 269 -23.55 16.11 -15.57
N GLU A 270 -24.31 17.12 -15.16
CA GLU A 270 -25.43 17.64 -15.97
C GLU A 270 -24.98 18.26 -17.30
N GLU A 271 -23.79 18.87 -17.32
CA GLU A 271 -23.28 19.62 -18.46
C GLU A 271 -22.28 18.81 -19.30
N ASP A 272 -21.60 17.85 -18.67
CA ASP A 272 -20.42 17.22 -19.23
C ASP A 272 -20.37 15.70 -19.04
N ARG A 273 -19.69 15.05 -19.98
CA ARG A 273 -19.40 13.62 -19.92
C ARG A 273 -17.99 13.33 -20.42
N LEU A 274 -17.22 12.65 -19.60
CA LEU A 274 -15.90 12.15 -19.94
C LEU A 274 -15.82 10.66 -19.65
N ALA A 275 -15.63 9.87 -20.69
CA ALA A 275 -15.38 8.44 -20.63
C ALA A 275 -13.92 8.18 -21.02
N LEU A 276 -13.12 7.77 -20.05
CA LEU A 276 -11.80 7.20 -20.27
C LEU A 276 -11.94 5.69 -20.39
N THR A 277 -11.40 5.12 -21.47
CA THR A 277 -11.35 3.66 -21.66
C THR A 277 -9.95 3.22 -22.03
N GLN A 278 -9.60 1.97 -21.69
CA GLN A 278 -8.29 1.40 -22.01
C GLN A 278 -7.12 2.25 -21.48
N GLY A 279 -7.27 2.78 -20.26
CA GLY A 279 -6.20 3.53 -19.60
C GLY A 279 -5.03 2.62 -19.28
N ASN A 280 -3.82 3.06 -19.60
CA ASN A 280 -2.57 2.38 -19.30
C ASN A 280 -1.54 3.43 -18.85
N LEU A 281 -0.77 3.09 -17.83
CA LEU A 281 0.38 3.83 -17.34
C LEU A 281 1.49 2.82 -17.04
N ASP A 282 2.66 2.99 -17.65
CA ASP A 282 3.88 2.23 -17.39
C ASP A 282 5.01 3.22 -17.15
N LEU A 283 5.41 3.31 -15.89
CA LEU A 283 6.39 4.25 -15.38
C LEU A 283 7.55 3.48 -14.77
N SER A 284 8.78 3.84 -15.10
CA SER A 284 9.98 3.28 -14.47
C SER A 284 10.84 4.40 -13.93
N LEU A 285 11.27 4.31 -12.68
CA LEU A 285 12.26 5.18 -12.08
C LEU A 285 13.51 4.35 -11.82
N LYS A 286 14.63 4.76 -12.41
CA LYS A 286 15.89 4.01 -12.43
C LYS A 286 17.03 4.79 -11.79
N GLY A 287 17.94 4.07 -11.16
CA GLY A 287 19.23 4.58 -10.71
C GLY A 287 19.20 5.37 -9.39
N LEU A 288 18.14 5.24 -8.59
CA LEU A 288 18.10 5.87 -7.26
C LEU A 288 19.20 5.27 -6.37
N ASP A 289 19.87 6.11 -5.58
CA ASP A 289 20.84 5.61 -4.60
C ASP A 289 20.15 4.85 -3.47
N LEU A 290 20.52 3.58 -3.29
CA LEU A 290 19.92 2.72 -2.28
C LEU A 290 20.19 3.26 -0.87
N GLU A 291 21.42 3.68 -0.58
CA GLU A 291 21.84 4.18 0.74
C GLU A 291 21.10 5.47 1.14
N GLY A 292 20.94 6.38 0.18
CA GLY A 292 20.09 7.57 0.33
C GLY A 292 18.64 7.21 0.62
N TYR A 293 18.08 6.23 -0.08
CA TYR A 293 16.73 5.74 0.19
C TYR A 293 16.58 5.12 1.58
N GLN A 294 17.59 4.38 2.07
CA GLN A 294 17.58 3.85 3.44
C GLN A 294 17.61 4.96 4.48
N THR A 295 18.51 5.92 4.27
CA THR A 295 18.64 7.09 5.16
C THR A 295 17.32 7.87 5.21
N LEU A 296 16.61 7.98 4.08
CA LEU A 296 15.30 8.65 4.02
C LEU A 296 14.23 7.88 4.79
N GLN A 297 14.16 6.55 4.63
CA GLN A 297 13.22 5.74 5.39
C GLN A 297 13.47 5.85 6.90
N GLU A 298 14.73 5.75 7.33
CA GLU A 298 15.10 5.90 8.75
C GLU A 298 14.75 7.30 9.28
N ALA A 299 15.04 8.35 8.52
CA ALA A 299 14.72 9.73 8.89
C ALA A 299 13.20 9.99 8.95
N SER A 300 12.41 9.31 8.11
CA SER A 300 10.94 9.42 8.12
C SER A 300 10.27 8.65 9.26
N SER A 301 10.93 7.61 9.78
CA SER A 301 10.42 6.77 10.88
C SER A 301 10.56 7.40 12.27
N LYS A 302 11.48 8.35 12.43
CA LYS A 302 11.73 9.09 13.68
C LYS A 302 11.24 10.51 13.47
N ARG A 303 10.77 11.18 14.54
CA ARG A 303 10.29 12.58 14.52
C ARG A 303 11.08 13.40 13.50
N VAL A 304 10.37 13.91 12.48
CA VAL A 304 10.87 14.63 11.30
C VAL A 304 12.03 15.55 11.65
N ASP A 305 13.26 15.07 11.45
CA ASP A 305 14.46 15.90 11.44
C ASP A 305 14.65 16.38 10.00
N GLU A 306 14.23 17.62 9.74
CA GLU A 306 14.30 18.22 8.41
C GLU A 306 15.73 18.21 7.84
N ALA A 307 16.76 18.31 8.69
CA ALA A 307 18.15 18.25 8.24
C ALA A 307 18.53 16.83 7.81
N ALA A 308 18.10 15.80 8.56
CA ALA A 308 18.34 14.40 8.20
C ALA A 308 17.59 14.01 6.90
N ILE A 309 16.36 14.51 6.72
CA ILE A 309 15.60 14.32 5.48
C ILE A 309 16.30 15.01 4.31
N GLN A 310 16.78 16.24 4.49
CA GLN A 310 17.52 16.94 3.44
C GLN A 310 18.81 16.20 3.06
N GLU A 311 19.58 15.72 4.04
CA GLU A 311 20.80 14.94 3.78
C GLU A 311 20.50 13.64 3.03
N ALA A 312 19.42 12.93 3.42
CA ALA A 312 18.98 11.72 2.74
C ALA A 312 18.55 11.98 1.29
N LEU A 313 17.79 13.06 1.06
CA LEU A 313 17.37 13.47 -0.28
C LEU A 313 18.57 13.89 -1.14
N ASP A 314 19.52 14.64 -0.58
CA ASP A 314 20.76 15.00 -1.28
C ASP A 314 21.53 13.75 -1.70
N LYS A 315 21.62 12.75 -0.81
CA LYS A 315 22.29 11.47 -1.09
C LYS A 315 21.58 10.67 -2.19
N MET A 316 20.25 10.64 -2.18
CA MET A 316 19.47 10.02 -3.27
C MET A 316 19.74 10.66 -4.63
N LEU A 317 19.98 11.98 -4.66
CA LEU A 317 20.16 12.76 -5.88
C LEU A 317 21.61 12.74 -6.42
N GLN A 318 22.59 12.33 -5.61
CA GLN A 318 24.02 12.32 -5.99
C GLN A 318 24.35 11.41 -7.18
N ARG A 319 23.53 10.40 -7.47
CA ARG A 319 23.76 9.50 -8.62
C ARG A 319 23.00 9.93 -9.87
N GLY A 320 22.11 10.92 -9.74
CA GLY A 320 21.09 11.20 -10.73
C GLY A 320 19.99 10.14 -10.75
N ALA A 321 18.98 10.36 -11.58
CA ALA A 321 17.85 9.44 -11.72
C ALA A 321 17.29 9.51 -13.14
N THR A 322 16.68 8.42 -13.60
CA THR A 322 15.97 8.39 -14.87
C THR A 322 14.53 8.02 -14.63
N LEU A 323 13.60 8.91 -15.01
CA LEU A 323 12.18 8.64 -15.05
C LEU A 323 11.77 8.35 -16.49
N GLU A 324 11.33 7.14 -16.74
CA GLU A 324 10.86 6.67 -18.05
C GLU A 324 9.35 6.49 -18.00
N LEU A 325 8.62 7.20 -18.85
CA LEU A 325 7.22 7.00 -19.15
C LEU A 325 7.15 6.14 -20.43
N ALA A 326 7.15 4.82 -20.24
CA ALA A 326 7.14 3.87 -21.35
C ALA A 326 5.82 3.88 -22.11
N ASP A 327 4.70 4.03 -21.40
CA ASP A 327 3.40 4.24 -22.00
C ASP A 327 2.44 4.93 -21.03
N LEU A 328 1.88 6.07 -21.39
CA LEU A 328 0.68 6.61 -20.77
C LEU A 328 -0.35 6.78 -21.88
N SER A 329 -1.30 5.87 -21.97
CA SER A 329 -2.27 5.83 -23.07
C SER A 329 -3.69 5.63 -22.57
N ALA A 330 -4.65 6.17 -23.32
CA ALA A 330 -6.08 6.03 -23.05
C ALA A 330 -6.90 6.36 -24.31
N ARG A 331 -8.20 6.11 -24.24
CA ARG A 331 -9.20 6.68 -25.15
C ARG A 331 -10.15 7.58 -24.38
N LEU A 332 -10.16 8.86 -24.70
CA LEU A 332 -11.05 9.87 -24.11
C LEU A 332 -12.25 10.08 -25.03
N ASN A 333 -13.45 9.73 -24.58
CA ASN A 333 -14.68 9.72 -25.37
C ASN A 333 -14.52 9.01 -26.74
N GLY A 334 -13.67 7.97 -26.76
CA GLY A 334 -13.34 7.16 -27.94
C GLY A 334 -12.11 7.61 -28.73
N GLU A 335 -11.61 8.83 -28.51
CA GLU A 335 -10.43 9.36 -29.21
C GLU A 335 -9.13 9.00 -28.49
N PRO A 336 -8.11 8.49 -29.20
CA PRO A 336 -6.87 8.04 -28.58
C PRO A 336 -6.03 9.21 -28.06
N VAL A 337 -5.38 8.99 -26.94
CA VAL A 337 -4.34 9.87 -26.37
C VAL A 337 -3.21 8.97 -25.90
N SER A 338 -1.98 9.29 -26.27
CA SER A 338 -0.79 8.63 -25.71
C SER A 338 0.37 9.59 -25.49
N LEU A 339 1.10 9.35 -24.42
CA LEU A 339 2.28 10.08 -23.99
C LEU A 339 3.40 9.06 -23.73
N GLN A 340 4.59 9.33 -24.26
CA GLN A 340 5.77 8.49 -24.05
C GLN A 340 7.00 9.38 -23.93
N GLY A 341 7.88 9.09 -22.99
CA GLY A 341 9.04 9.94 -22.79
C GLY A 341 10.00 9.47 -21.73
N GLU A 342 11.07 10.24 -21.59
CA GLU A 342 12.12 10.02 -20.63
C GLU A 342 12.55 11.37 -20.07
N ALA A 343 12.73 11.44 -18.75
CA ALA A 343 13.36 12.55 -18.06
C ALA A 343 14.58 12.02 -17.31
N LYS A 344 15.71 12.67 -17.51
CA LYS A 344 16.98 12.39 -16.83
C LYS A 344 17.32 13.54 -15.93
N LEU A 345 17.60 13.18 -14.69
CA LEU A 345 18.18 14.05 -13.71
C LEU A 345 19.66 13.70 -13.58
N ALA A 346 20.54 14.64 -13.90
CA ALA A 346 21.95 14.52 -13.59
C ALA A 346 22.18 14.60 -12.07
N SER A 347 23.35 14.12 -11.61
CA SER A 347 23.80 14.26 -10.23
C SER A 347 23.62 15.71 -9.75
N THR A 348 22.89 15.90 -8.66
CA THR A 348 22.54 17.22 -8.11
C THR A 348 22.31 17.13 -6.60
N THR A 349 22.03 18.28 -5.98
CA THR A 349 21.48 18.39 -4.61
C THR A 349 20.08 19.00 -4.64
N LEU A 350 19.34 18.85 -3.54
CA LEU A 350 18.04 19.46 -3.31
C LEU A 350 18.14 21.00 -3.36
N ALA A 351 19.21 21.58 -2.78
CA ALA A 351 19.45 23.01 -2.84
C ALA A 351 19.66 23.51 -4.28
N GLN A 352 20.38 22.76 -5.10
CA GLN A 352 20.58 23.09 -6.52
C GLN A 352 19.27 22.98 -7.31
N LEU A 353 18.47 21.94 -7.08
CA LEU A 353 17.17 21.75 -7.72
C LEU A 353 16.16 22.85 -7.36
N MET A 354 16.05 23.21 -6.08
CA MET A 354 15.06 24.18 -5.61
C MET A 354 15.49 25.63 -5.83
N GLY A 355 16.79 25.89 -5.93
CA GLY A 355 17.34 27.25 -5.75
C GLY A 355 17.96 27.92 -6.98
N SER A 356 17.99 27.31 -8.17
CA SER A 356 18.84 27.84 -9.24
C SER A 356 18.40 27.52 -10.68
N GLU A 357 18.89 28.34 -11.63
CA GLU A 357 18.95 27.97 -13.05
C GLU A 357 19.71 26.64 -13.23
N GLU A 358 20.71 26.36 -12.38
CA GLU A 358 21.53 25.15 -12.41
C GLU A 358 20.72 23.87 -12.13
N GLY A 359 19.66 23.94 -11.31
CA GLY A 359 18.71 22.85 -11.09
C GLY A 359 17.93 22.50 -12.36
N MET A 360 17.49 23.51 -13.12
CA MET A 360 16.87 23.32 -14.43
C MET A 360 17.88 22.82 -15.48
N GLN A 361 19.17 23.14 -15.32
CA GLN A 361 20.24 22.60 -16.17
C GLN A 361 20.53 21.11 -15.92
N ALA A 362 20.28 20.62 -14.70
CA ALA A 362 20.45 19.21 -14.34
C ALA A 362 19.34 18.32 -14.91
N LEU A 363 18.22 18.91 -15.31
CA LEU A 363 17.10 18.22 -15.94
C LEU A 363 17.23 18.23 -17.46
N SER A 364 17.06 17.06 -18.04
CA SER A 364 16.89 16.88 -19.49
C SER A 364 15.78 15.87 -19.73
N GLY A 365 15.12 15.95 -20.88
CA GLY A 365 14.05 15.01 -21.17
C GLY A 365 13.44 15.21 -22.55
N LEU A 366 12.71 14.20 -22.96
CA LEU A 366 11.98 14.14 -24.21
C LEU A 366 10.63 13.50 -23.92
N LEU A 367 9.55 14.17 -24.32
CA LEU A 367 8.19 13.69 -24.19
C LEU A 367 7.51 13.83 -25.55
N HIS A 368 7.00 12.72 -26.06
CA HIS A 368 6.18 12.67 -27.26
C HIS A 368 4.72 12.54 -26.84
N ALA A 369 3.88 13.39 -27.42
CA ALA A 369 2.44 13.35 -27.25
C ALA A 369 1.77 13.08 -28.58
N HIS A 370 0.83 12.14 -28.57
CA HIS A 370 -0.01 11.77 -29.71
C HIS A 370 -1.47 11.88 -29.28
N LEU A 371 -2.22 12.73 -29.96
CA LEU A 371 -3.62 13.01 -29.68
C LEU A 371 -4.46 12.71 -30.93
N GLY A 372 -5.65 12.15 -30.76
CA GLY A 372 -6.62 11.99 -31.84
C GLY A 372 -7.00 13.35 -32.45
N GLU A 373 -7.10 13.42 -33.77
CA GLU A 373 -7.44 14.67 -34.47
C GLU A 373 -8.81 15.23 -34.05
N LYS A 374 -9.74 14.36 -33.64
CA LYS A 374 -11.07 14.76 -33.20
C LYS A 374 -11.19 14.89 -31.68
N LEU A 375 -10.08 14.90 -30.95
CA LEU A 375 -10.10 14.98 -29.49
C LEU A 375 -10.83 16.23 -29.00
N GLY A 376 -10.66 17.39 -29.66
CA GLY A 376 -11.40 18.61 -29.31
C GLY A 376 -12.92 18.51 -29.56
N GLN A 377 -13.37 17.64 -30.47
CA GLN A 377 -14.80 17.37 -30.67
C GLN A 377 -15.33 16.36 -29.65
N ALA A 378 -14.52 15.33 -29.36
CA ALA A 378 -14.87 14.29 -28.40
C ALA A 378 -14.87 14.81 -26.96
N VAL A 379 -13.98 15.75 -26.63
CA VAL A 379 -13.86 16.42 -25.34
C VAL A 379 -13.86 17.94 -25.56
N PRO A 380 -15.04 18.57 -25.68
CA PRO A 380 -15.18 19.99 -26.01
C PRO A 380 -14.41 20.94 -25.06
N GLN A 381 -14.24 20.55 -23.81
CA GLN A 381 -13.48 21.30 -22.80
C GLN A 381 -11.99 21.48 -23.19
N LEU A 382 -11.43 20.56 -23.97
CA LEU A 382 -10.05 20.64 -24.45
C LEU A 382 -9.93 21.42 -25.76
N ALA A 383 -11.02 21.69 -26.47
CA ALA A 383 -10.99 22.32 -27.79
C ALA A 383 -10.25 23.67 -27.82
N PRO A 384 -10.51 24.63 -26.89
CA PRO A 384 -9.83 25.92 -26.93
C PRO A 384 -8.30 25.80 -26.77
N MET A 385 -7.85 24.89 -25.91
CA MET A 385 -6.43 24.62 -25.68
C MET A 385 -5.79 23.98 -26.92
N LEU A 386 -6.45 22.98 -27.52
CA LEU A 386 -5.95 22.29 -28.71
C LEU A 386 -5.86 23.24 -29.92
N GLU A 387 -6.86 24.11 -30.10
CA GLU A 387 -6.86 25.14 -31.14
C GLU A 387 -5.71 26.13 -30.94
N GLN A 388 -5.50 26.61 -29.72
CA GLN A 388 -4.41 27.54 -29.39
C GLN A 388 -3.03 26.90 -29.64
N PHE A 389 -2.81 25.66 -29.19
CA PHE A 389 -1.54 24.97 -29.40
C PHE A 389 -1.28 24.63 -30.87
N THR A 390 -2.33 24.34 -31.62
CA THR A 390 -2.24 24.16 -33.08
C THR A 390 -1.87 25.49 -33.77
N ALA A 391 -2.51 26.60 -33.38
CA ALA A 391 -2.22 27.92 -33.93
C ALA A 391 -0.78 28.40 -33.64
N MET A 392 -0.22 28.05 -32.49
CA MET A 392 1.18 28.33 -32.12
C MET A 392 2.20 27.38 -32.78
N GLY A 393 1.75 26.34 -33.49
CA GLY A 393 2.62 25.31 -34.10
C GLY A 393 3.17 24.27 -33.12
N TYR A 394 2.68 24.27 -31.87
CA TYR A 394 3.04 23.31 -30.83
C TYR A 394 2.38 21.95 -31.04
N LEU A 395 1.25 21.89 -31.76
CA LEU A 395 0.65 20.65 -32.24
C LEU A 395 0.73 20.61 -33.77
N LYS A 396 1.26 19.52 -34.33
CA LYS A 396 1.34 19.28 -35.77
C LYS A 396 0.43 18.14 -36.16
N ALA A 397 -0.40 18.34 -37.18
CA ALA A 397 -1.21 17.28 -37.75
C ALA A 397 -0.34 16.36 -38.63
N GLN A 398 -0.31 15.07 -38.31
CA GLN A 398 0.41 14.04 -39.07
C GLN A 398 -0.38 12.73 -39.01
N GLU A 399 -0.66 12.12 -40.16
CA GLU A 399 -1.32 10.80 -40.27
C GLU A 399 -2.62 10.67 -39.44
N SER A 400 -3.49 11.70 -39.50
CA SER A 400 -4.75 11.76 -38.74
C SER A 400 -4.60 11.80 -37.21
N GLN A 401 -3.44 12.26 -36.73
CA GLN A 401 -3.16 12.53 -35.32
C GLN A 401 -2.54 13.93 -35.15
N LEU A 402 -2.71 14.53 -33.98
CA LEU A 402 -1.97 15.70 -33.54
C LEU A 402 -0.77 15.23 -32.72
N GLN A 403 0.43 15.70 -33.09
CA GLN A 403 1.68 15.33 -32.44
C GLN A 403 2.38 16.54 -31.84
N ALA A 404 2.96 16.34 -30.65
CA ALA A 404 3.89 17.28 -30.04
C ALA A 404 5.11 16.54 -29.50
N GLU A 405 6.28 17.10 -29.77
CA GLU A 405 7.55 16.71 -29.15
C GLU A 405 7.97 17.81 -28.19
N LEU A 406 7.88 17.56 -26.89
CA LEU A 406 8.43 18.43 -25.85
C LEU A 406 9.85 17.96 -25.54
N LYS A 407 10.82 18.86 -25.73
CA LYS A 407 12.22 18.61 -25.37
C LYS A 407 12.67 19.60 -24.31
N LEU A 408 13.19 19.06 -23.20
CA LEU A 408 13.91 19.79 -22.17
C LEU A 408 15.39 19.46 -22.30
N ASP A 409 16.23 20.47 -22.51
CA ASP A 409 17.67 20.31 -22.53
C ASP A 409 18.29 21.52 -21.87
N LYS A 410 18.99 21.31 -20.74
CA LYS A 410 19.76 22.37 -20.09
C LYS A 410 18.91 23.61 -19.79
N GLY A 411 17.75 23.38 -19.15
CA GLY A 411 16.79 24.44 -18.79
C GLY A 411 16.03 25.09 -19.95
N ALA A 412 16.33 24.77 -21.21
CA ALA A 412 15.57 25.22 -22.37
C ALA A 412 14.44 24.23 -22.68
N VAL A 413 13.20 24.72 -22.70
CA VAL A 413 12.02 23.94 -23.08
C VAL A 413 11.61 24.33 -24.49
N THR A 414 11.47 23.33 -25.35
CA THR A 414 10.95 23.51 -26.72
C THR A 414 9.80 22.55 -26.98
N VAL A 415 8.84 22.98 -27.79
CA VAL A 415 7.78 22.12 -28.34
C VAL A 415 7.89 22.14 -29.84
N ASN A 416 8.08 20.98 -30.47
CA ASN A 416 8.28 20.86 -31.91
C ASN A 416 9.40 21.76 -32.46
N GLY A 417 10.43 22.01 -31.64
CA GLY A 417 11.56 22.90 -31.94
C GLY A 417 11.28 24.40 -31.73
N LEU A 418 10.08 24.78 -31.30
CA LEU A 418 9.73 26.16 -30.96
C LEU A 418 9.97 26.41 -29.46
N PRO A 419 10.57 27.54 -29.07
CA PRO A 419 10.77 27.86 -27.66
C PRO A 419 9.43 28.02 -26.95
N LEU A 420 9.28 27.34 -25.81
CA LEU A 420 8.14 27.55 -24.93
C LEU A 420 8.40 28.82 -24.12
N HIS A 421 7.95 29.97 -24.62
CA HIS A 421 8.05 31.23 -23.87
C HIS A 421 7.03 31.22 -22.72
N PRO A 422 7.43 31.56 -21.48
CA PRO A 422 6.49 31.80 -20.38
C PRO A 422 5.60 33.02 -20.63
#